data_AF-A0A7X0J3Q8-F1
#
_entry.id   AF-A0A7X0J3Q8-F1
#
_cell.length_a   1.000
_cell.length_b   1.000
_cell.length_c   1.000
_cell.angle_alpha   90.00
_cell.angle_beta   90.00
_cell.angle_gamma   90.00
#
_symmetry.space_group_name_H-M   'P 1'
#
loop_
_entity.id
_entity.type
_entity.pdbx_description
1 polymer ?
#
loop_
_entity_poly.entity_id
_entity_poly.type
_entity_poly.pdbx_seq_one_letter_code
_entity_poly.pdbx_strand_id
1 'polypeptide(L)'
;MSKQSINTIKNWFKTGLKPSQLQFWDTWDSFWHKDQTIPSSAIENLDNRFQEKADQEAFTGHLTDENAHKQLFSAKADRNHQHQIGDISQLTEKLFSKQDLLKQGTGIQISADNTISAVTSGQISFGSFQIFKAQGNIEDQLQVNDWVRGFISPGKMVTAKYSGGELSSEASYTILEQIEL
;
A
#
# COMPACT_ATOMS: atom_id res chain seq x y z
N MET A 1 -16.05 29.20 -72.53
CA MET A 1 -14.71 28.60 -72.64
C MET A 1 -14.71 27.33 -71.81
N SER A 2 -13.97 26.30 -72.23
CA SER A 2 -14.13 24.92 -71.70
C SER A 2 -12.86 24.46 -71.01
N LYS A 3 -12.98 23.93 -69.79
CA LYS A 3 -11.85 23.39 -69.02
C LYS A 3 -11.23 22.22 -69.77
N GLN A 4 -9.94 22.33 -70.10
CA GLN A 4 -9.19 21.32 -70.84
C GLN A 4 -8.32 20.49 -69.92
N SER A 5 -8.09 19.23 -70.30
CA SER A 5 -7.10 18.41 -69.61
C SER A 5 -5.68 18.91 -69.91
N ILE A 6 -4.77 18.74 -68.95
CA ILE A 6 -3.35 19.09 -69.14
C ILE A 6 -2.72 18.37 -70.34
N ASN A 7 -3.18 17.15 -70.65
CA ASN A 7 -2.70 16.38 -71.79
C ASN A 7 -3.20 16.96 -73.13
N THR A 8 -4.44 17.45 -73.16
CA THR A 8 -5.00 18.18 -74.32
C THR A 8 -4.20 19.44 -74.58
N ILE A 9 -3.96 20.24 -73.53
CA ILE A 9 -3.17 21.48 -73.62
C ILE A 9 -1.75 21.17 -74.13
N LYS A 10 -1.06 20.17 -73.55
CA LYS A 10 0.29 19.77 -74.00
C LYS A 10 0.37 19.41 -75.48
N ASN A 11 -0.70 18.85 -76.06
CA ASN A 11 -0.74 18.53 -77.49
C ASN A 11 -0.78 19.77 -78.38
N TRP A 12 -1.36 20.89 -77.91
CA TRP A 12 -1.42 22.15 -78.65
C TRP A 12 -0.09 22.90 -78.71
N PHE A 13 0.81 22.63 -77.75
CA PHE A 13 2.12 23.29 -77.62
C PHE A 13 3.31 22.37 -77.99
N LYS A 14 3.10 21.35 -78.82
CA LYS A 14 4.20 20.53 -79.35
C LYS A 14 5.06 21.34 -80.32
N THR A 15 6.33 20.99 -80.42
CA THR A 15 7.27 21.60 -81.38
C THR A 15 6.69 21.57 -82.79
N GLY A 16 6.69 22.71 -83.46
CA GLY A 16 6.15 22.87 -84.82
C GLY A 16 4.64 23.07 -84.90
N LEU A 17 3.91 23.02 -83.78
CA LEU A 17 2.48 23.36 -83.71
C LEU A 17 2.29 24.73 -83.04
N LYS A 18 1.40 25.54 -83.63
CA LYS A 18 0.94 26.81 -83.04
C LYS A 18 -0.52 26.63 -82.61
N PRO A 19 -0.86 26.87 -81.33
CA PRO A 19 -2.23 26.83 -80.87
C PRO A 19 -3.06 27.93 -81.56
N SER A 20 -4.34 27.64 -81.81
CA SER A 20 -5.30 28.68 -82.20
C SER A 20 -5.53 29.66 -81.04
N GLN A 21 -6.11 30.83 -81.33
CA GLN A 21 -6.46 31.80 -80.30
C GLN A 21 -7.36 31.21 -79.21
N LEU A 22 -8.35 30.40 -79.62
CA LEU A 22 -9.24 29.73 -78.68
C LEU A 22 -8.48 28.72 -77.79
N GLN A 23 -7.59 27.92 -78.38
CA GLN A 23 -6.76 26.97 -77.63
C GLN A 23 -5.82 27.68 -76.65
N PHE A 24 -5.30 28.84 -77.04
CA PHE A 24 -4.46 29.66 -76.16
C PHE A 24 -5.27 30.21 -74.97
N TRP A 25 -6.49 30.70 -75.19
CA TRP A 25 -7.35 31.16 -74.10
C TRP A 25 -7.82 30.02 -73.20
N ASP A 26 -8.25 28.90 -73.78
CA ASP A 26 -8.64 27.70 -73.02
C ASP A 26 -7.48 27.17 -72.15
N THR A 27 -6.23 27.45 -72.52
CA THR A 27 -5.06 27.11 -71.68
C THR A 27 -5.08 27.90 -70.38
N TRP A 28 -5.25 29.21 -70.43
CA TRP A 28 -5.27 30.06 -69.24
C TRP A 28 -6.50 29.77 -68.36
N ASP A 29 -7.67 29.63 -69.00
CA ASP A 29 -8.94 29.33 -68.31
C ASP A 29 -8.95 27.96 -67.61
N SER A 30 -8.06 27.04 -68.00
CA SER A 30 -7.98 25.70 -67.38
C SER A 30 -7.20 25.69 -66.06
N PHE A 31 -6.46 26.76 -65.74
CA PHE A 31 -5.72 26.89 -64.49
C PHE A 31 -6.39 27.90 -63.55
N TRP A 32 -6.19 27.72 -62.24
CA TRP A 32 -6.62 28.69 -61.25
C TRP A 32 -5.71 29.92 -61.28
N HIS A 33 -6.31 31.10 -61.35
CA HIS A 33 -5.59 32.37 -61.23
C HIS A 33 -5.45 32.78 -59.75
N LYS A 34 -4.48 33.64 -59.44
CA LYS A 34 -4.13 33.99 -58.04
C LYS A 34 -5.22 34.79 -57.31
N ASP A 35 -6.08 35.43 -58.07
CA ASP A 35 -7.24 36.20 -57.63
C ASP A 35 -8.51 35.35 -57.50
N GLN A 36 -8.47 34.09 -57.91
CA GLN A 36 -9.60 33.17 -57.81
C GLN A 36 -9.58 32.39 -56.50
N THR A 37 -10.78 32.19 -55.95
CA THR A 37 -10.95 31.34 -54.76
C THR A 37 -11.03 29.88 -55.17
N ILE A 38 -10.19 29.04 -54.56
CA ILE A 38 -10.21 27.59 -54.76
C ILE A 38 -11.30 26.99 -53.85
N PRO A 39 -12.34 26.32 -54.39
CA PRO A 39 -13.36 25.69 -53.58
C PRO A 39 -12.78 24.47 -52.83
N SER A 40 -13.26 24.22 -51.61
CA SER A 40 -12.84 23.08 -50.78
C SER A 40 -12.98 21.74 -51.49
N SER A 41 -14.03 21.57 -52.30
CA SER A 41 -14.29 20.36 -53.09
C SER A 41 -13.22 20.05 -54.14
N ALA A 42 -12.37 21.02 -54.51
CA ALA A 42 -11.28 20.82 -55.46
C ALA A 42 -9.96 20.40 -54.78
N ILE A 43 -9.92 20.35 -53.44
CA ILE A 43 -8.72 20.01 -52.67
C ILE A 43 -8.78 18.54 -52.26
N GLU A 44 -7.86 17.73 -52.79
CA GLU A 44 -7.78 16.31 -52.47
C GLU A 44 -7.45 16.08 -50.99
N ASN A 45 -8.11 15.10 -50.37
CA ASN A 45 -7.91 14.71 -48.96
C ASN A 45 -8.19 15.80 -47.93
N LEU A 46 -8.88 16.90 -48.30
CA LEU A 46 -9.21 17.97 -47.36
C LEU A 46 -10.04 17.46 -46.18
N ASP A 47 -11.09 16.68 -46.45
CA ASP A 47 -11.97 16.13 -45.42
C ASP A 47 -11.23 15.18 -44.47
N ASN A 48 -10.39 14.29 -45.01
CA ASN A 48 -9.58 13.35 -44.21
C ASN A 48 -8.65 14.11 -43.25
N ARG A 49 -8.04 15.22 -43.70
CA ARG A 49 -7.17 16.06 -42.85
C ARG A 49 -7.93 16.71 -41.71
N PHE A 50 -9.20 17.07 -41.91
CA PHE A 50 -10.04 17.61 -40.84
C PHE A 50 -10.45 16.52 -39.85
N GLN A 51 -10.73 15.30 -40.30
CA GLN A 51 -11.05 14.16 -39.43
C GLN A 51 -9.89 13.75 -38.50
N GLU A 52 -8.64 14.07 -38.85
CA GLU A 52 -7.47 13.87 -37.98
C GLU A 52 -7.42 14.87 -36.79
N LYS A 53 -8.30 15.88 -36.77
CA LYS A 53 -8.35 16.90 -35.72
C LYS A 53 -9.63 16.72 -34.89
N ALA A 54 -9.51 17.00 -33.59
CA ALA A 54 -10.68 17.17 -32.74
C ALA A 54 -11.31 18.53 -33.02
N ASP A 55 -12.64 18.58 -33.07
CA ASP A 55 -13.37 19.83 -33.16
C ASP A 55 -13.10 20.71 -31.91
N GLN A 56 -13.15 22.03 -32.09
CA GLN A 56 -12.83 22.98 -31.03
C GLN A 56 -13.71 22.79 -29.79
N GLU A 57 -14.99 22.50 -29.98
CA GLU A 57 -15.93 22.25 -28.89
C GLU A 57 -15.57 20.97 -28.12
N ALA A 58 -15.27 19.89 -28.84
CA ALA A 58 -14.84 18.62 -28.24
C ALA A 58 -13.54 18.77 -27.45
N PHE A 59 -12.57 19.50 -28.00
CA PHE A 59 -11.30 19.79 -27.31
C PHE A 59 -11.51 20.64 -26.05
N THR A 60 -12.34 21.69 -26.14
CA THR A 60 -12.60 22.58 -25.00
C THR A 60 -13.37 21.85 -23.90
N GLY A 61 -14.37 21.05 -24.26
CA GLY A 61 -15.12 20.21 -23.32
C GLY A 61 -14.22 19.22 -22.59
N HIS A 62 -13.31 18.56 -23.31
CA HIS A 62 -12.31 17.67 -22.72
C HIS A 62 -11.37 18.38 -21.73
N LEU A 63 -11.00 19.64 -22.00
CA LEU A 63 -10.11 20.42 -21.13
C LEU A 63 -10.76 20.76 -19.78
N THR A 64 -12.08 20.95 -19.76
CA THR A 64 -12.85 21.26 -18.55
C THR A 64 -13.45 20.03 -17.86
N ASP A 65 -13.39 18.86 -18.49
CA ASP A 65 -13.92 17.63 -17.93
C ASP A 65 -12.96 17.02 -16.91
N GLU A 66 -13.27 17.24 -15.62
CA GLU A 66 -12.53 16.67 -14.49
C GLU A 66 -12.50 15.13 -14.48
N ASN A 67 -13.43 14.48 -15.19
CA ASN A 67 -13.53 13.03 -15.24
C ASN A 67 -12.92 12.39 -16.48
N ALA A 68 -12.42 13.19 -17.44
CA ALA A 68 -11.95 12.73 -18.75
C ALA A 68 -10.94 11.56 -18.69
N HIS A 69 -10.11 11.53 -17.64
CA HIS A 69 -9.07 10.51 -17.44
C HIS A 69 -9.19 9.78 -16.09
N LYS A 70 -10.30 9.98 -15.36
CA LYS A 70 -10.46 9.50 -13.97
C LYS A 70 -10.32 8.00 -13.82
N GLN A 71 -10.78 7.23 -14.81
CA GLN A 71 -10.64 5.76 -14.81
C GLN A 71 -9.17 5.33 -14.91
N LEU A 72 -8.36 5.98 -15.76
CA LEU A 72 -6.93 5.69 -15.89
C LEU A 72 -6.16 6.01 -14.60
N PHE A 73 -6.56 7.08 -13.91
CA PHE A 73 -5.97 7.45 -12.61
C PHE A 73 -6.44 6.55 -11.47
N SER A 74 -7.67 6.04 -11.52
CA SER A 74 -8.20 5.11 -10.51
C SER A 74 -7.57 3.71 -10.62
N ALA A 75 -7.08 3.35 -11.82
CA ALA A 75 -6.35 2.11 -12.06
C ALA A 75 -4.86 2.18 -11.64
N LYS A 76 -4.33 3.35 -11.29
CA LYS A 76 -3.01 3.45 -10.67
C LYS A 76 -3.14 2.93 -9.23
N ALA A 77 -2.42 1.86 -8.94
CA ALA A 77 -2.53 1.10 -7.71
C ALA A 77 -2.17 1.92 -6.44
N ASP A 78 -1.45 3.03 -6.61
CA ASP A 78 -0.85 3.83 -5.52
C ASP A 78 -1.86 4.60 -4.66
N ARG A 79 -3.15 4.60 -5.01
CA ARG A 79 -4.14 5.41 -4.29
C ARG A 79 -4.66 4.78 -3.01
N ASN A 80 -4.55 3.45 -2.85
CA ASN A 80 -5.13 2.68 -1.74
C ASN A 80 -4.34 1.38 -1.41
N HIS A 81 -3.01 1.34 -1.54
CA HIS A 81 -2.26 0.19 -1.00
C HIS A 81 -2.28 0.23 0.53
N GLN A 82 -3.26 -0.46 1.11
CA GLN A 82 -3.25 -0.78 2.53
C GLN A 82 -2.35 -1.99 2.73
N HIS A 83 -1.15 -1.76 3.26
CA HIS A 83 -0.29 -2.85 3.66
C HIS A 83 -0.83 -3.49 4.93
N GLN A 84 -1.04 -4.80 4.91
CA GLN A 84 -1.34 -5.58 6.12
C GLN A 84 -0.04 -6.16 6.66
N ILE A 85 0.02 -6.45 7.95
CA ILE A 85 1.19 -7.12 8.57
C ILE A 85 1.54 -8.43 7.85
N GLY A 86 0.55 -9.11 7.26
CA GLY A 86 0.73 -10.31 6.43
C GLY A 86 1.48 -10.09 5.12
N ASP A 87 1.62 -8.85 4.64
CA ASP A 87 2.38 -8.52 3.42
C ASP A 87 3.89 -8.61 3.65
N ILE A 88 4.32 -8.57 4.92
CA ILE A 88 5.72 -8.78 5.27
C ILE A 88 5.90 -10.26 5.64
N SER A 89 6.45 -11.01 4.69
CA SER A 89 6.78 -12.43 4.87
C SER A 89 7.53 -12.65 6.19
N GLN A 90 7.09 -13.64 6.98
CA GLN A 90 7.68 -14.05 8.26
C GLN A 90 7.53 -13.04 9.42
N LEU A 91 6.84 -11.91 9.28
CA LEU A 91 6.63 -10.98 10.41
C LEU A 91 5.82 -11.66 11.53
N THR A 92 4.77 -12.38 11.14
CA THR A 92 3.92 -13.20 12.02
C THR A 92 4.76 -14.19 12.83
N GLU A 93 5.66 -14.93 12.17
CA GLU A 93 6.54 -15.93 12.80
C GLU A 93 7.58 -15.28 13.75
N LYS A 94 8.11 -14.11 13.38
CA LYS A 94 9.04 -13.33 14.23
C LYS A 94 8.36 -12.73 15.47
N LEU A 95 7.09 -12.38 15.39
CA LEU A 95 6.29 -11.90 16.53
C LEU A 95 5.97 -13.04 17.51
N PHE A 96 5.52 -14.19 17.00
CA PHE A 96 5.19 -15.35 17.85
C PHE A 96 6.42 -15.96 18.53
N SER A 97 7.57 -16.04 17.86
CA SER A 97 8.81 -16.56 18.46
C SER A 97 9.31 -15.73 19.66
N LYS A 98 9.05 -14.41 19.69
CA LYS A 98 9.37 -13.57 20.85
C LYS A 98 8.39 -13.77 22.02
N GLN A 99 7.13 -14.09 21.74
CA GLN A 99 6.13 -14.37 22.78
C GLN A 99 6.34 -15.74 23.42
N ASP A 100 6.73 -16.75 22.66
CA ASP A 100 6.97 -18.10 23.20
C ASP A 100 8.18 -18.15 24.15
N LEU A 101 9.16 -17.26 24.01
CA LEU A 101 10.25 -17.10 24.97
C LEU A 101 9.77 -16.62 26.36
N LEU A 102 8.64 -15.90 26.44
CA LEU A 102 8.04 -15.46 27.71
C LEU A 102 7.21 -16.59 28.38
N LYS A 103 6.66 -17.52 27.58
CA LYS A 103 5.84 -18.66 28.05
C LYS A 103 6.66 -19.79 28.67
N GLN A 104 7.93 -19.93 28.29
CA GLN A 104 8.77 -21.06 28.76
C GLN A 104 9.33 -20.86 30.18
N GLY A 105 9.32 -19.63 30.72
CA GLY A 105 9.88 -19.32 32.05
C GLY A 105 8.86 -18.97 33.13
N THR A 106 7.61 -18.67 32.78
CA THR A 106 6.56 -18.28 33.73
C THR A 106 5.24 -18.88 33.25
N GLY A 107 4.42 -19.44 34.13
CA GLY A 107 3.13 -20.08 33.80
C GLY A 107 2.05 -19.13 33.27
N ILE A 108 2.44 -18.12 32.48
CA ILE A 108 1.60 -17.08 31.89
C ILE A 108 1.29 -17.50 30.46
N GLN A 109 0.01 -17.78 30.17
CA GLN A 109 -0.48 -17.91 28.81
C GLN A 109 -0.95 -16.53 28.33
N ILE A 110 -0.34 -16.04 27.25
CA ILE A 110 -0.79 -14.84 26.54
C ILE A 110 -1.64 -15.33 25.37
N SER A 111 -2.90 -14.92 25.31
CA SER A 111 -3.82 -15.29 24.22
C SER A 111 -3.52 -14.49 22.95
N ALA A 112 -4.06 -14.95 21.81
CA ALA A 112 -3.78 -14.39 20.48
C ALA A 112 -4.17 -12.91 20.32
N ASP A 113 -5.02 -12.39 21.21
CA ASP A 113 -5.44 -11.00 21.32
C ASP A 113 -4.53 -10.17 22.25
N ASN A 114 -3.37 -10.71 22.64
CA ASN A 114 -2.41 -10.07 23.54
C ASN A 114 -2.97 -9.79 24.95
N THR A 115 -4.07 -10.43 25.34
CA THR A 115 -4.58 -10.33 26.71
C THR A 115 -3.89 -11.35 27.61
N ILE A 116 -3.61 -10.93 28.84
CA ILE A 116 -3.07 -11.81 29.87
C ILE A 116 -4.27 -12.44 30.55
N SER A 117 -4.64 -13.64 30.10
CA SER A 117 -5.60 -14.45 30.81
C SER A 117 -4.83 -15.22 31.88
N ALA A 118 -5.10 -14.93 33.16
CA ALA A 118 -4.67 -15.80 34.23
C ALA A 118 -5.31 -17.17 33.97
N VAL A 119 -4.55 -18.13 33.46
CA VAL A 119 -4.93 -19.54 33.52
C VAL A 119 -5.14 -19.82 34.98
N THR A 120 -6.34 -20.26 35.34
CA THR A 120 -6.70 -20.74 36.67
C THR A 120 -5.50 -21.47 37.24
N SER A 121 -4.79 -20.77 38.12
CA SER A 121 -3.55 -21.26 38.69
C SER A 121 -3.86 -22.62 39.26
N GLY A 122 -2.99 -23.60 39.02
CA GLY A 122 -2.91 -24.74 39.91
C GLY A 122 -3.02 -24.19 41.33
N GLN A 123 -3.92 -24.79 42.12
CA GLN A 123 -4.15 -24.41 43.52
C GLN A 123 -2.81 -24.01 44.12
N ILE A 124 -2.62 -22.73 44.45
CA ILE A 124 -1.51 -22.37 45.30
C ILE A 124 -1.90 -23.02 46.62
N SER A 125 -1.40 -24.23 46.88
CA SER A 125 -1.68 -24.93 48.13
C SER A 125 -1.22 -24.00 49.23
N PHE A 126 -2.14 -23.65 50.15
CA PHE A 126 -1.79 -22.84 51.32
C PHE A 126 -0.58 -23.48 52.01
N GLY A 127 0.43 -22.67 52.34
CA GLY A 127 1.73 -23.16 52.81
C GLY A 127 2.83 -23.22 51.74
N SER A 128 2.61 -22.67 50.54
CA SER A 128 3.66 -22.53 49.51
C SER A 128 4.05 -21.06 49.33
N PHE A 129 5.35 -20.76 49.45
CA PHE A 129 5.91 -19.42 49.21
C PHE A 129 6.36 -19.24 47.76
N GLN A 130 6.10 -18.07 47.18
CA GLN A 130 6.71 -17.65 45.93
C GLN A 130 8.05 -16.95 46.23
N ILE A 131 9.12 -17.44 45.62
CA ILE A 131 10.48 -17.02 45.91
C ILE A 131 10.83 -15.81 45.05
N PHE A 132 11.35 -14.74 45.68
CA PHE A 132 11.87 -13.56 45.00
C PHE A 132 13.36 -13.41 45.33
N LYS A 133 14.23 -13.81 44.39
CA LYS A 133 15.68 -13.67 44.62
C LYS A 133 16.06 -12.19 44.73
N ALA A 134 16.79 -11.85 45.78
CA ALA A 134 17.39 -10.53 45.91
C ALA A 134 18.55 -10.38 44.91
N GLN A 135 18.82 -9.15 44.51
CA GLN A 135 19.92 -8.84 43.60
C GLN A 135 21.26 -9.21 44.26
N GLY A 136 21.98 -10.19 43.67
CA GLY A 136 23.25 -10.70 44.18
C GLY A 136 23.34 -12.23 44.24
N ASN A 137 22.23 -12.95 44.11
CA ASN A 137 22.23 -14.41 44.15
C ASN A 137 22.65 -15.02 42.80
N ILE A 138 23.64 -15.90 42.83
CA ILE A 138 24.23 -16.54 41.64
C ILE A 138 23.88 -18.03 41.51
N GLU A 139 23.24 -18.62 42.51
CA GLU A 139 22.85 -20.04 42.51
C GLU A 139 21.36 -20.21 42.22
N ASP A 140 21.00 -21.35 41.62
CA ASP A 140 19.61 -21.67 41.24
C ASP A 140 18.72 -22.01 42.44
N GLN A 141 19.30 -22.32 43.61
CA GLN A 141 18.60 -22.70 44.85
C GLN A 141 18.33 -21.50 45.78
N LEU A 142 17.41 -21.67 46.74
CA LEU A 142 17.08 -20.67 47.78
C LEU A 142 18.19 -20.59 48.84
N GLN A 143 18.65 -19.37 49.17
CA GLN A 143 19.72 -19.11 50.13
C GLN A 143 19.22 -18.39 51.38
N VAL A 144 19.89 -18.58 52.52
CA VAL A 144 19.53 -17.93 53.79
C VAL A 144 19.60 -16.40 53.62
N ASN A 145 18.56 -15.71 54.08
CA ASN A 145 18.23 -14.30 53.92
C ASN A 145 17.55 -13.89 52.61
N ASP A 146 17.22 -14.84 51.74
CA ASP A 146 16.43 -14.57 50.53
C ASP A 146 15.02 -14.11 50.89
N TRP A 147 14.52 -13.15 50.12
CA TRP A 147 13.16 -12.65 50.29
C TRP A 147 12.17 -13.61 49.64
N VAL A 148 11.13 -13.95 50.38
CA VAL A 148 10.03 -14.77 49.88
C VAL A 148 8.71 -14.09 50.20
N ARG A 149 7.70 -14.30 49.35
CA ARG A 149 6.35 -13.82 49.60
C ARG A 149 5.35 -14.91 49.22
N GLY A 150 4.40 -15.19 50.09
CA GLY A 150 3.50 -16.33 49.91
C GLY A 150 2.22 -16.24 50.71
N PHE A 151 1.31 -17.17 50.42
CA PHE A 151 0.05 -17.33 51.15
C PHE A 151 0.19 -18.45 52.18
N ILE A 152 0.22 -18.08 53.46
CA ILE A 152 0.27 -19.04 54.57
C ILE A 152 -1.13 -19.54 54.97
N SER A 153 -2.17 -18.78 54.64
CA SER A 153 -3.57 -19.11 54.92
C SER A 153 -4.49 -18.35 53.95
N PRO A 154 -5.76 -18.76 53.78
CA PRO A 154 -6.72 -18.02 52.96
C PRO A 154 -6.79 -16.54 53.36
N GLY A 155 -6.59 -15.64 52.39
CA GLY A 155 -6.62 -14.19 52.62
C GLY A 155 -5.43 -13.62 53.40
N LYS A 156 -4.40 -14.41 53.72
CA LYS A 156 -3.21 -13.94 54.46
C LYS A 156 -1.96 -14.11 53.63
N MET A 157 -1.40 -12.99 53.19
CA MET A 157 -0.13 -12.93 52.47
C MET A 157 0.96 -12.43 53.41
N VAL A 158 2.12 -13.08 53.37
CA VAL A 158 3.27 -12.63 54.17
C VAL A 158 4.50 -12.41 53.31
N THR A 159 5.32 -11.46 53.73
CA THR A 159 6.70 -11.26 53.27
C THR A 159 7.63 -11.81 54.35
N ALA A 160 8.57 -12.67 53.99
CA ALA A 160 9.50 -13.30 54.93
C ALA A 160 10.93 -13.38 54.36
N LYS A 161 11.90 -13.66 55.23
CA LYS A 161 13.25 -14.06 54.85
C LYS A 161 13.46 -15.55 55.11
N TYR A 162 14.08 -16.27 54.17
CA TYR A 162 14.43 -17.67 54.39
C TYR A 162 15.54 -17.79 55.44
N SER A 163 15.31 -18.57 56.48
CA SER A 163 16.24 -18.78 57.60
C SER A 163 17.02 -20.09 57.48
N GLY A 164 16.71 -20.92 56.47
CA GLY A 164 17.31 -22.24 56.27
C GLY A 164 16.41 -23.38 56.79
N GLY A 165 16.46 -24.54 56.12
CA GLY A 165 15.74 -25.75 56.52
C GLY A 165 14.86 -26.33 55.41
N GLU A 166 13.71 -26.89 55.78
CA GLU A 166 12.77 -27.50 54.82
C GLU A 166 11.84 -26.43 54.24
N LEU A 167 11.72 -26.37 52.91
CA LEU A 167 10.97 -25.31 52.22
C LEU A 167 9.47 -25.30 52.53
N SER A 168 8.93 -26.42 52.99
CA SER A 168 7.55 -26.64 53.41
C SER A 168 7.28 -26.27 54.86
N SER A 169 8.32 -25.96 55.65
CA SER A 169 8.20 -25.68 57.08
C SER A 169 8.16 -24.17 57.34
N GLU A 170 7.12 -23.70 58.03
CA GLU A 170 7.01 -22.28 58.43
C GLU A 170 8.17 -21.83 59.32
N ALA A 171 8.78 -22.76 60.08
CA ALA A 171 9.93 -22.48 60.94
C ALA A 171 11.21 -22.13 60.15
N SER A 172 11.25 -22.44 58.85
CA SER A 172 12.36 -22.11 57.98
C SER A 172 12.30 -20.68 57.43
N TYR A 173 11.33 -19.86 57.86
CA TYR A 173 11.15 -18.50 57.40
C TYR A 173 10.93 -17.52 58.57
N THR A 174 11.61 -16.37 58.53
CA THR A 174 11.37 -15.25 59.43
C THR A 174 10.39 -14.28 58.78
N ILE A 175 9.14 -14.24 59.27
CA ILE A 175 8.11 -13.34 58.76
C ILE A 175 8.47 -11.89 59.12
N LEU A 176 8.43 -11.02 58.12
CA LEU A 176 8.74 -9.60 58.24
C LEU A 176 7.49 -8.73 58.16
N GLU A 177 6.53 -9.11 57.32
CA GLU A 177 5.30 -8.36 57.09
C GLU A 177 4.15 -9.33 56.80
N GLN A 178 2.96 -9.04 57.32
CA GLN A 178 1.74 -9.78 57.03
C GLN A 178 0.63 -8.82 56.63
N ILE A 179 -0.06 -9.15 55.53
CA ILE A 179 -1.17 -8.41 54.98
C ILE A 179 -2.39 -9.34 54.94
N GLU A 180 -3.50 -8.89 55.50
CA GLU A 180 -4.82 -9.50 55.30
C GLU A 180 -5.47 -8.84 54.08
N LEU A 181 -5.91 -9.67 53.12
CA LEU A 181 -6.49 -9.27 51.84
C LEU A 181 -8.03 -9.30 51.89
#